data_AF-A0A6I6QZE6-F1
#
_entry.id   AF-A0A6I6QZE6-F1
#
_cell.length_a   1.000
_cell.length_b   1.000
_cell.length_c   1.000
_cell.angle_alpha   90.00
_cell.angle_beta   90.00
_cell.angle_gamma   90.00
#
_symmetry.space_group_name_H-M   'P 1'
#
loop_
_entity.id
_entity.type
_entity.pdbx_description
1 polymer ?
#
loop_
_entity_poly.entity_id
_entity_poly.type
_entity_poly.pdbx_seq_one_letter_code
_entity_poly.pdbx_strand_id
1 'polypeptide(L)' 'MTVTQHLLLFAVCAIGAYPTLLASELWTRIGLSEAEHGNAWRVRLCLALHYLAGALSAILLFGGLFEAGRAALAAFGLV' A
#
# COMPACT_ATOMS: atom_id res chain seq x y z
N MET A 1 12.48 9.37 19.96
CA MET A 1 11.91 8.05 19.61
C MET A 1 13.06 7.06 19.49
N THR A 2 12.89 5.81 19.91
CA THR A 2 13.97 4.79 19.84
C THR A 2 13.92 4.06 18.49
N VAL A 3 15.06 3.53 18.03
CA VAL A 3 15.20 2.74 16.77
C VAL A 3 14.13 1.64 16.68
N THR A 4 13.78 1.01 17.80
CA THR A 4 12.74 -0.01 17.91
C THR A 4 11.36 0.50 17.49
N GLN A 5 11.03 1.77 17.76
CA GLN A 5 9.76 2.38 17.36
C GLN A 5 9.67 2.57 15.84
N HIS A 6 10.78 2.93 15.18
CA HIS A 6 10.83 3.10 13.73
C HIS A 6 10.73 1.74 13.00
N LEU A 7 11.37 0.69 13.53
CA LEU A 7 11.22 -0.67 13.02
C LEU A 7 9.79 -1.21 13.16
N LEU A 8 9.13 -0.93 14.29
CA LEU A 8 7.72 -1.27 14.49
C LEU A 8 6.81 -0.53 13.50
N LEU A 9 7.05 0.76 13.26
CA LEU A 9 6.26 1.53 12.29
C LEU A 9 6.47 0.99 10.86
N PHE A 10 7.70 0.67 10.48
CA PHE A 10 8.01 0.03 9.19
C PHE A 10 7.27 -1.29 9.04
N ALA A 11 7.31 -2.16 10.06
CA ALA A 11 6.63 -3.44 10.03
C ALA A 11 5.11 -3.27 9.87
N VAL A 12 4.50 -2.33 10.60
CA VAL A 12 3.05 -2.03 10.48
C VAL A 12 2.72 -1.51 9.08
N CYS A 13 3.53 -0.61 8.52
CA CYS A 13 3.35 -0.11 7.17
C CYS A 13 3.48 -1.22 6.11
N ALA A 14 4.47 -2.10 6.23
CA ALA A 14 4.67 -3.23 5.32
C ALA A 14 3.51 -4.25 5.40
N ILE A 15 3.05 -4.56 6.63
CA ILE A 15 1.90 -5.44 6.85
C ILE A 15 0.62 -4.83 6.27
N GLY A 16 0.44 -3.51 6.33
CA GLY A 16 -0.73 -2.82 5.73
C GLY A 16 -0.67 -2.68 4.21
N ALA A 17 0.53 -2.66 3.62
CA ALA A 17 0.71 -2.54 2.17
C ALA A 17 0.33 -3.82 1.40
N TYR A 18 0.50 -4.99 2.02
CA TYR A 18 0.13 -6.27 1.40
C TYR A 18 -1.39 -6.46 1.17
N PRO A 19 -2.28 -6.27 2.18
CA PRO A 19 -3.73 -6.43 1.97
C PRO A 19 -4.30 -5.39 1.00
N THR A 20 -3.69 -4.21 0.88
CA THR A 20 -4.10 -3.20 -0.11
C THR A 20 -3.76 -3.64 -1.54
N LEU A 21 -2.62 -4.30 -1.77
CA LEU A 21 -2.31 -4.94 -3.06
C LEU A 21 -3.26 -6.10 -3.36
N LEU A 22 -3.56 -6.92 -2.35
CA LEU A 22 -4.45 -8.08 -2.51
C LEU A 22 -5.89 -7.63 -2.83
N ALA A 23 -6.36 -6.56 -2.19
CA ALA A 23 -7.62 -5.91 -2.55
C ALA A 23 -7.59 -5.35 -3.97
N SER A 24 -6.47 -4.73 -4.37
CA SER A 24 -6.28 -4.19 -5.72
C SER A 24 -6.43 -5.25 -6.82
N GLU A 25 -5.83 -6.43 -6.63
CA GLU A 25 -5.98 -7.57 -7.53
C GLU A 25 -7.43 -8.07 -7.61
N LEU A 26 -8.11 -8.10 -6.46
CA LEU A 26 -9.50 -8.54 -6.35
C LEU A 26 -10.44 -7.61 -7.12
N TRP A 27 -10.23 -6.30 -7.05
CA TRP A 27 -10.96 -5.32 -7.87
C TRP A 27 -10.71 -5.48 -9.36
N THR A 28 -9.51 -5.86 -9.78
CA THR A 28 -9.23 -6.17 -11.19
C THR A 28 -10.04 -7.38 -11.66
N ARG A 29 -10.09 -8.46 -10.87
CA ARG A 29 -10.88 -9.66 -11.20
C ARG A 29 -12.37 -9.36 -11.29
N ILE A 30 -12.90 -8.58 -10.34
CA ILE A 30 -14.31 -8.14 -10.37
C ILE A 30 -14.56 -7.25 -11.59
N GLY A 31 -13.66 -6.29 -11.88
CA GLY A 31 -13.79 -5.39 -13.02
C GLY A 31 -13.80 -6.11 -14.36
N LEU A 32 -12.98 -7.16 -14.53
CA LEU A 32 -12.98 -7.99 -15.74
C LEU A 32 -14.31 -8.74 -15.90
N SER A 33 -14.82 -9.33 -14.82
CA SER A 33 -16.15 -9.99 -14.83
C SER A 33 -17.26 -8.99 -15.19
N GLU A 34 -17.28 -7.81 -14.59
CA GLU A 34 -18.29 -6.78 -14.89
C GLU A 34 -18.19 -6.25 -16.33
N ALA A 35 -16.99 -6.27 -16.93
CA ALA A 35 -16.79 -5.91 -18.34
C ALA A 35 -17.41 -6.94 -19.28
N GLU A 36 -17.32 -8.24 -18.96
CA GLU A 36 -17.98 -9.31 -19.70
C GLU A 36 -19.52 -9.18 -19.66
N HIS A 37 -20.06 -8.64 -18.56
CA HIS A 37 -21.50 -8.37 -18.41
C HIS A 37 -21.94 -7.02 -19.02
N GLY A 38 -21.04 -6.25 -19.62
CA GLY A 38 -21.37 -4.95 -20.25
C GLY A 38 -21.61 -3.79 -19.27
N ASN A 39 -21.29 -3.96 -17.98
CA ASN A 39 -21.56 -2.96 -16.95
C ASN A 39 -20.45 -1.89 -16.86
N ALA A 40 -20.38 -1.01 -17.86
CA ALA A 40 -19.31 0.00 -17.98
C ALA A 40 -19.10 0.88 -16.73
N TRP A 41 -20.15 1.18 -15.97
CA TRP A 41 -20.04 1.98 -14.73
C TRP A 41 -19.35 1.21 -13.60
N ARG A 42 -19.62 -0.10 -13.46
CA ARG A 42 -19.00 -0.96 -12.44
C ARG A 42 -17.53 -1.20 -12.74
N VAL A 43 -17.20 -1.37 -14.02
CA VAL A 43 -15.81 -1.46 -14.48
C VAL A 43 -15.02 -0.21 -14.06
N ARG A 44 -15.57 0.98 -14.31
CA ARG A 44 -14.94 2.25 -13.90
C ARG A 44 -14.77 2.36 -12.39
N LEU A 45 -15.77 1.92 -11.61
CA LEU A 45 -15.69 1.90 -10.15
C LEU A 45 -14.59 0.95 -9.67
N CYS A 46 -14.52 -0.27 -10.22
CA CYS A 46 -13.48 -1.24 -9.89
C CYS A 46 -12.09 -0.71 -10.25
N LEU A 47 -11.94 -0.03 -11.39
CA LEU A 47 -10.70 0.60 -11.79
C LEU A 47 -10.28 1.73 -10.82
N ALA A 48 -11.23 2.56 -10.39
CA ALA A 48 -10.96 3.61 -9.40
C ALA A 48 -10.50 3.01 -8.05
N LEU A 49 -11.16 1.94 -7.59
CA LEU A 49 -10.79 1.24 -6.36
C LEU A 49 -9.43 0.55 -6.46
N HIS A 50 -9.10 -0.03 -7.62
CA HIS A 50 -7.79 -0.59 -7.93
C HIS A 50 -6.67 0.46 -7.80
N TYR A 51 -6.83 1.62 -8.43
CA TYR A 51 -5.85 2.71 -8.33
C TYR A 51 -5.73 3.27 -6.92
N LEU A 52 -6.84 3.42 -6.20
CA LEU A 52 -6.83 3.89 -4.81
C LEU A 52 -6.08 2.91 -3.90
N ALA A 53 -6.34 1.61 -4.04
CA ALA A 53 -5.67 0.57 -3.26
C ALA A 53 -4.16 0.50 -3.58
N GLY A 54 -3.78 0.64 -4.85
CA GLY A 54 -2.37 0.75 -5.26
C GLY A 54 -1.67 1.98 -4.70
N ALA A 55 -2.31 3.15 -4.75
CA ALA A 55 -1.78 4.38 -4.19
C ALA A 55 -1.60 4.30 -2.66
N LEU A 56 -2.57 3.72 -1.94
CA LEU A 56 -2.46 3.49 -0.50
C LEU A 56 -1.30 2.56 -0.16
N SER A 57 -1.14 1.46 -0.90
CA SER A 57 -0.01 0.55 -0.73
C SER A 57 1.34 1.24 -0.94
N ALA A 58 1.44 2.06 -2.00
CA ALA A 58 2.65 2.83 -2.29
C ALA A 58 2.96 3.83 -1.17
N ILE A 59 1.97 4.59 -0.69
CA ILE A 59 2.15 5.55 0.42
C ILE A 59 2.64 4.84 1.68
N LEU A 60 2.07 3.68 2.02
CA LEU A 60 2.50 2.89 3.17
C LEU A 60 3.95 2.38 3.01
N LEU A 61 4.32 1.88 1.84
CA LEU A 61 5.70 1.43 1.56
C LEU A 61 6.70 2.58 1.62
N PHE A 62 6.39 3.74 1.02
CA PHE A 62 7.25 4.92 1.06
C PHE A 62 7.38 5.48 2.49
N GLY A 63 6.27 5.57 3.23
CA GLY A 63 6.28 6.00 4.63
C GLY A 63 7.11 5.07 5.50
N GLY A 64 6.97 3.75 5.30
CA GLY A 64 7.82 2.76 5.94
C GLY A 64 9.30 2.95 5.61
N LEU A 65 9.67 3.03 4.32
CA LEU A 65 11.05 3.20 3.87
C LEU A 65 11.70 4.44 4.46
N PHE A 66 10.96 5.55 4.55
CA PHE A 66 11.46 6.79 5.15
C PHE A 66 11.80 6.63 6.63
N GLU A 67 10.92 5.98 7.39
CA GLU A 67 11.14 5.73 8.82
C GLU A 67 12.27 4.71 9.06
N ALA A 68 12.37 3.69 8.22
CA ALA A 68 13.50 2.75 8.24
C ALA A 68 14.83 3.45 7.95
N GLY A 69 14.86 4.35 6.95
CA GLY A 69 16.04 5.17 6.64
C GLY A 69 16.43 6.09 7.80
N ARG A 70 15.46 6.73 8.44
CA ARG A 70 15.70 7.55 9.64
C ARG A 70 16.25 6.72 10.80
N ALA A 71 15.74 5.50 10.98
CA ALA A 71 16.22 4.57 12.01
C ALA A 71 17.68 4.16 11.78
N ALA A 72 18.04 3.88 10.52
CA ALA A 72 19.41 3.55 10.15
C ALA A 72 20.35 4.74 10.40
N LEU A 73 19.98 5.95 9.98
CA LEU A 73 20.74 7.18 10.25
C LEU A 73 20.94 7.42 11.75
N ALA A 74 19.90 7.24 12.57
CA ALA A 74 19.99 7.36 14.03
C ALA A 74 20.90 6.28 14.65
N ALA A 75 20.88 5.04 14.13
CA ALA A 75 21.77 3.98 14.59
C ALA A 75 23.26 4.26 14.31
N PHE A 76 23.56 5.02 13.24
CA PHE A 76 24.91 5.48 12.93
C PHE A 76 25.30 6.80 13.60
N GLY A 77 24.43 7.39 14.45
CA GLY A 77 24.69 8.67 15.14
C GLY A 77 24.76 9.87 14.19
N LEU A 78 24.16 9.76 13.00
CA LEU A 78 24.12 10.81 11.97
C LEU A 78 22.87 11.71 12.10
N VAL A 79 22.05 11.50 13.13
CA VAL A 79 20.81 12.21 13.47
C VAL A 79 20.76 12.48 14.97
#